data_AF-A0A8T7IDI3-F1
#
_entry.id   AF-A0A8T7IDI3-F1
#
_cell.length_a   1.000
_cell.length_b   1.000
_cell.length_c   1.000
_cell.angle_alpha   90.00
_cell.angle_beta   90.00
_cell.angle_gamma   90.00
#
_symmetry.space_group_name_H-M   'P 1'
#
loop_
_entity.id
_entity.type
_entity.pdbx_description
1 polymer ?
#
loop_
_entity_poly.entity_id
_entity_poly.type
_entity_poly.pdbx_seq_one_letter_code
_entity_poly.pdbx_strand_id
1 'polypeptide(L)'
;MITQIPNKKAWKVNDEAWMASRKREWLDVEYNISQRFEYPKEEYPFYKEYFLTGDQVSFNNFYRLDNKLSWLVAFWLHAGDSLTIGRLLINQNENLQALSRFFTSYGFKHDFKGKSPYNGKDISLFQLVFPDTFNRDNYANLSDQEYKDLAYGYHMSFMRLYRDFLTREPVNQFDYCQVTINFWKSLVKIGYEDPGGLKKLLCAMQSVIEKGDSAHELHLQMVGEIEAVFDSEATPKEMKQAISDIRSQF
;
A
#
# COMPACT_ATOMS: atom_id res chain seq x y z
N MET A 1 11.88 8.84 19.50
CA MET A 1 10.73 9.27 20.33
C MET A 1 10.01 10.38 19.57
N ILE A 2 8.75 10.19 19.17
CA ILE A 2 7.96 11.23 18.50
C ILE A 2 7.64 12.31 19.53
N THR A 3 8.09 13.54 19.29
CA THR A 3 8.03 14.61 20.29
C THR A 3 6.72 15.41 20.27
N GLN A 4 5.88 15.26 19.24
CA GLN A 4 4.61 15.98 19.10
C GLN A 4 3.57 15.13 18.36
N ILE A 5 2.32 15.13 18.82
CA ILE A 5 1.17 14.73 18.00
C ILE A 5 1.13 15.65 16.80
N PRO A 6 1.23 15.11 15.57
CA PRO A 6 1.06 15.94 14.40
C PRO A 6 -0.41 16.44 14.34
N ASN A 7 -0.62 17.75 14.36
CA ASN A 7 -1.92 18.38 14.10
C ASN A 7 -3.11 17.98 15.01
N LYS A 8 -3.04 18.31 16.31
CA LYS A 8 -4.13 18.10 17.30
C LYS A 8 -5.49 18.66 16.89
N LYS A 9 -5.55 19.70 16.04
CA LYS A 9 -6.80 20.29 15.54
C LYS A 9 -7.64 19.33 14.69
N ALA A 10 -7.05 18.23 14.21
CA ALA A 10 -7.76 17.23 13.45
C ALA A 10 -8.82 16.47 14.27
N TRP A 11 -8.64 16.36 15.60
CA TRP A 11 -9.61 15.71 16.47
C TRP A 11 -10.70 16.71 16.84
N LYS A 12 -11.88 16.54 16.24
CA LYS A 12 -13.07 17.38 16.48
C LYS A 12 -13.79 16.92 17.73
N VAL A 13 -13.11 16.91 18.88
CA VAL A 13 -13.63 16.34 20.14
C VAL A 13 -14.92 17.00 20.64
N ASN A 14 -15.15 18.25 20.25
CA ASN A 14 -16.35 19.01 20.61
C ASN A 14 -17.51 18.82 19.61
N ASP A 15 -17.32 18.06 18.52
CA ASP A 15 -18.34 17.73 17.54
C ASP A 15 -18.95 16.37 17.91
N GLU A 16 -20.17 16.40 18.45
CA GLU A 16 -20.87 15.20 18.94
C GLU A 16 -21.12 14.17 17.83
N ALA A 17 -21.48 14.63 16.63
CA ALA A 17 -21.74 13.75 15.49
C ALA A 17 -20.45 13.07 15.03
N TRP A 18 -19.34 13.81 14.96
CA TRP A 18 -18.03 13.27 14.66
C TRP A 18 -17.59 12.24 15.71
N MET A 19 -17.73 12.55 17.00
CA MET A 19 -17.38 11.65 18.10
C MET A 19 -18.23 10.37 18.09
N ALA A 20 -19.54 10.48 17.83
CA ALA A 20 -20.42 9.32 17.70
C ALA A 20 -20.02 8.43 16.51
N SER A 21 -19.62 9.04 15.38
CA SER A 21 -19.10 8.29 14.24
C SER A 21 -17.80 7.56 14.57
N ARG A 22 -16.83 8.25 15.19
CA ARG A 22 -15.54 7.66 15.59
C ARG A 22 -15.74 6.51 16.57
N LYS A 23 -16.58 6.66 17.59
CA LYS A 23 -16.88 5.57 18.55
C LYS A 23 -17.42 4.31 17.87
N ARG A 24 -18.19 4.44 16.79
CA ARG A 24 -18.66 3.29 16.00
C ARG A 24 -17.52 2.68 15.17
N GLU A 25 -16.73 3.52 14.50
CA GLU A 25 -15.59 3.08 13.68
C GLU A 25 -14.51 2.36 14.51
N TRP A 26 -14.36 2.73 15.79
CA TRP A 26 -13.41 2.08 16.70
C TRP A 26 -13.56 0.55 16.74
N LEU A 27 -14.79 0.02 16.66
CA LEU A 27 -15.01 -1.45 16.72
C LEU A 27 -14.36 -2.17 15.53
N ASP A 28 -14.40 -1.56 14.35
CA ASP A 28 -13.76 -2.10 13.15
C ASP A 28 -12.24 -1.96 13.25
N VAL A 29 -11.76 -0.81 13.70
CA VAL A 29 -10.33 -0.52 13.89
C VAL A 29 -9.71 -1.48 14.91
N GLU A 30 -10.35 -1.67 16.06
CA GLU A 30 -9.94 -2.59 17.12
C GLU A 30 -9.84 -4.03 16.60
N TYR A 31 -10.87 -4.48 15.87
CA TYR A 31 -10.85 -5.81 15.26
C TYR A 31 -9.68 -5.93 14.28
N ASN A 32 -9.53 -4.98 13.36
CA ASN A 32 -8.49 -5.03 12.33
C ASN A 32 -7.07 -4.98 12.92
N ILE A 33 -6.84 -4.17 13.97
CA ILE A 33 -5.56 -4.13 14.71
C ILE A 33 -5.28 -5.49 15.33
N SER A 34 -6.28 -6.11 15.96
CA SER A 34 -6.13 -7.43 16.61
C SER A 34 -5.79 -8.56 15.65
N GLN A 35 -6.26 -8.48 14.40
CA GLN A 35 -5.96 -9.48 13.37
C GLN A 35 -4.57 -9.32 12.76
N ARG A 36 -4.01 -8.11 12.77
CA ARG A 36 -2.74 -7.79 12.10
C ARG A 36 -1.55 -7.72 13.04
N PHE A 37 -1.81 -7.38 14.29
CA PHE A 37 -0.77 -7.17 15.28
C PHE A 37 -1.12 -7.91 16.56
N GLU A 38 -0.15 -8.65 17.08
CA GLU A 38 -0.23 -9.28 18.40
C GLU A 38 0.06 -8.24 19.50
N TYR A 39 -0.67 -7.11 19.50
CA TYR A 39 -0.53 -6.13 20.58
C TYR A 39 -1.18 -6.64 21.87
N PRO A 40 -0.53 -6.42 23.03
CA PRO A 40 -1.14 -6.63 24.34
C PRO A 40 -2.50 -5.93 24.47
N LYS A 41 -3.49 -6.63 25.03
CA LYS A 41 -4.86 -6.10 25.18
C LYS A 41 -4.90 -4.88 26.09
N GLU A 42 -3.93 -4.76 26.98
CA GLU A 42 -3.72 -3.65 27.91
C GLU A 42 -3.46 -2.32 27.17
N GLU A 43 -3.04 -2.38 25.90
CA GLU A 43 -2.76 -1.19 25.09
C GLU A 43 -4.01 -0.62 24.40
N TYR A 44 -5.04 -1.44 24.22
CA TYR A 44 -6.26 -1.09 23.48
C TYR A 44 -7.00 0.12 24.07
N PRO A 45 -7.09 0.29 25.41
CA PRO A 45 -7.62 1.51 25.99
C PRO A 45 -6.84 2.77 25.58
N PHE A 46 -5.50 2.70 25.50
CA PHE A 46 -4.69 3.85 25.06
C PHE A 46 -4.83 4.12 23.56
N TYR A 47 -4.90 3.06 22.73
CA TYR A 47 -5.22 3.19 21.31
C TYR A 47 -6.56 3.86 21.09
N LYS A 48 -7.59 3.43 21.82
CA LYS A 48 -8.93 4.00 21.76
C LYS A 48 -8.96 5.45 22.19
N GLU A 49 -8.31 5.78 23.29
CA GLU A 49 -8.24 7.15 23.78
C GLU A 49 -7.55 8.06 22.76
N TYR A 50 -6.39 7.65 22.25
CA TYR A 50 -5.70 8.40 21.19
C TYR A 50 -6.54 8.54 19.91
N PHE A 51 -7.21 7.48 19.49
CA PHE A 51 -8.12 7.51 18.35
C PHE A 51 -9.25 8.52 18.57
N LEU A 52 -9.87 8.54 19.75
CA LEU A 52 -11.01 9.42 20.02
C LEU A 52 -10.61 10.88 20.25
N THR A 53 -9.53 11.13 20.98
CA THR A 53 -9.23 12.47 21.52
C THR A 53 -7.90 13.06 21.07
N GLY A 54 -7.03 12.25 20.47
CA GLY A 54 -5.67 12.66 20.13
C GLY A 54 -4.84 12.94 21.38
N ASP A 55 -5.09 12.23 22.49
CA ASP A 55 -4.36 12.42 23.73
C ASP A 55 -2.88 11.98 23.61
N GLN A 56 -1.96 12.87 23.99
CA GLN A 56 -0.51 12.65 23.85
C GLN A 56 -0.01 11.64 24.88
N VAL A 57 -0.62 11.63 26.07
CA VAL A 57 -0.20 10.72 27.13
C VAL A 57 -0.50 9.29 26.70
N SER A 58 -1.70 9.05 26.20
CA SER A 58 -2.13 7.77 25.61
C SER A 58 -1.25 7.39 24.42
N PHE A 59 -0.97 8.33 23.51
CA PHE A 59 -0.04 8.11 22.40
C PHE A 59 1.34 7.64 22.89
N ASN A 60 1.94 8.37 23.81
CA ASN A 60 3.27 8.08 24.33
C ASN A 60 3.33 6.74 25.07
N ASN A 61 2.24 6.34 25.73
CA ASN A 61 2.20 5.08 26.47
C ASN A 61 2.32 3.86 25.56
N PHE A 62 1.64 3.84 24.40
CA PHE A 62 1.78 2.71 23.46
C PHE A 62 2.98 2.88 22.51
N TYR A 63 3.30 4.11 22.09
CA TYR A 63 4.35 4.36 21.09
C TYR A 63 5.75 4.09 21.64
N ARG A 64 5.91 3.97 22.97
CA ARG A 64 7.17 3.67 23.66
C ARG A 64 7.66 2.24 23.49
N LEU A 65 6.82 1.33 23.03
CA LEU A 65 7.21 -0.04 22.81
C LEU A 65 8.13 -0.07 21.59
N ASP A 66 9.27 -0.76 21.68
CA ASP A 66 10.31 -0.90 20.63
C ASP A 66 9.84 -1.65 19.37
N ASN A 67 8.56 -1.49 19.02
CA ASN A 67 7.93 -2.08 17.87
C ASN A 67 8.19 -1.19 16.64
N LYS A 68 8.85 -1.78 15.64
CA LYS A 68 9.15 -1.15 14.33
C LYS A 68 7.89 -0.75 13.55
N LEU A 69 6.69 -1.14 14.01
CA LEU A 69 5.40 -0.84 13.38
C LEU A 69 4.52 0.12 14.21
N SER A 70 5.02 0.70 15.32
CA SER A 70 4.29 1.69 16.13
C SER A 70 3.83 2.90 15.28
N TRP A 71 4.64 3.31 14.29
CA TRP A 71 4.29 4.38 13.35
C TRP A 71 3.06 4.04 12.50
N LEU A 72 2.86 2.76 12.14
CA LEU A 72 1.74 2.33 11.32
C LEU A 72 0.43 2.39 12.11
N VAL A 73 0.48 1.97 13.38
CA VAL A 73 -0.65 2.14 14.31
C VAL A 73 -0.94 3.62 14.52
N ALA A 74 0.09 4.43 14.75
CA ALA A 74 -0.07 5.88 14.88
C ALA A 74 -0.75 6.50 13.65
N PHE A 75 -0.32 6.13 12.44
CA PHE A 75 -0.92 6.54 11.18
C PHE A 75 -2.39 6.11 11.09
N TRP A 76 -2.66 4.85 11.42
CA TRP A 76 -3.99 4.26 11.35
C TRP A 76 -4.97 5.01 12.25
N LEU A 77 -4.59 5.25 13.52
CA LEU A 77 -5.47 5.83 14.52
C LEU A 77 -5.71 7.34 14.34
N HIS A 78 -4.82 8.03 13.63
CA HIS A 78 -4.80 9.49 13.52
C HIS A 78 -6.10 10.08 12.88
N ALA A 79 -6.58 11.24 13.32
CA ALA A 79 -7.78 11.87 12.73
C ALA A 79 -7.49 12.75 11.49
N GLY A 80 -6.27 13.26 11.38
CA GLY A 80 -5.82 14.16 10.31
C GLY A 80 -5.59 13.52 8.96
N ASP A 81 -5.21 14.37 8.00
CA ASP A 81 -4.90 13.99 6.61
C ASP A 81 -3.85 12.87 6.54
N SER A 82 -4.24 11.73 5.98
CA SER A 82 -3.42 10.52 5.99
C SER A 82 -2.03 10.74 5.37
N LEU A 83 -1.94 11.41 4.21
CA LEU A 83 -0.65 11.61 3.53
C LEU A 83 0.28 12.52 4.34
N THR A 84 -0.22 13.65 4.84
CA THR A 84 0.57 14.59 5.63
C THR A 84 1.11 13.91 6.89
N ILE A 85 0.23 13.22 7.61
CA ILE A 85 0.58 12.55 8.86
C ILE A 85 1.55 11.40 8.62
N GLY A 86 1.28 10.58 7.60
CA GLY A 86 2.14 9.45 7.31
C GLY A 86 3.54 9.86 6.86
N ARG A 87 3.71 10.93 6.08
CA ARG A 87 5.04 11.47 5.75
C ARG A 87 5.80 11.89 7.01
N LEU A 88 5.14 12.59 7.92
CA LEU A 88 5.74 13.00 9.19
C LEU A 88 6.19 11.79 10.02
N LEU A 89 5.31 10.79 10.16
CA LEU A 89 5.61 9.58 10.92
C LEU A 89 6.75 8.77 10.27
N ILE A 90 6.75 8.59 8.96
CA ILE A 90 7.79 7.84 8.24
C ILE A 90 9.15 8.53 8.36
N ASN A 91 9.21 9.86 8.15
CA ASN A 91 10.44 10.63 8.24
C ASN A 91 11.09 10.52 9.62
N GLN A 92 10.28 10.32 10.68
CA GLN A 92 10.76 10.15 12.05
C GLN A 92 11.24 8.73 12.38
N ASN A 93 11.00 7.74 11.51
CA ASN A 93 11.32 6.32 11.74
C ASN A 93 12.35 5.74 10.74
N GLU A 94 12.92 6.57 9.85
CA GLU A 94 14.12 6.31 9.01
C GLU A 94 14.20 4.98 8.22
N ASN A 95 13.08 4.31 7.89
CA ASN A 95 13.19 3.00 7.21
C ASN A 95 12.09 2.68 6.18
N LEU A 96 11.90 3.58 5.21
CA LEU A 96 10.99 3.40 4.06
C LEU A 96 11.13 2.04 3.35
N GLN A 97 12.35 1.49 3.24
CA GLN A 97 12.58 0.21 2.58
C GLN A 97 12.00 -0.97 3.38
N ALA A 98 12.13 -0.98 4.70
CA ALA A 98 11.49 -1.99 5.54
C ALA A 98 9.95 -1.91 5.45
N LEU A 99 9.40 -0.69 5.34
CA LEU A 99 7.96 -0.47 5.17
C LEU A 99 7.48 -1.04 3.83
N SER A 100 8.21 -0.75 2.75
CA SER A 100 7.90 -1.30 1.44
C SER A 100 7.88 -2.83 1.42
N ARG A 101 8.91 -3.46 2.01
CA ARG A 101 8.94 -4.93 2.16
C ARG A 101 7.76 -5.46 2.98
N PHE A 102 7.39 -4.79 4.07
CA PHE A 102 6.21 -5.13 4.87
C PHE A 102 4.91 -5.10 4.04
N PHE A 103 4.67 -4.07 3.24
CA PHE A 103 3.44 -4.01 2.43
C PHE A 103 3.40 -5.06 1.32
N THR A 104 4.55 -5.43 0.74
CA THR A 104 4.60 -6.51 -0.26
C THR A 104 4.38 -7.91 0.33
N SER A 105 4.65 -8.10 1.63
CA SER A 105 4.49 -9.40 2.31
C SER A 105 3.14 -9.57 3.01
N TYR A 106 2.54 -8.48 3.50
CA TYR A 106 1.26 -8.47 4.22
C TYR A 106 0.06 -8.12 3.32
N GLY A 107 0.11 -8.52 2.04
CA GLY A 107 -1.06 -8.48 1.16
C GLY A 107 -2.30 -9.05 1.88
N PHE A 108 -3.48 -8.50 1.58
CA PHE A 108 -4.81 -8.66 2.19
C PHE A 108 -5.28 -10.09 2.56
N LYS A 109 -4.49 -10.85 3.31
CA LYS A 109 -4.72 -12.25 3.66
C LYS A 109 -5.55 -12.44 4.92
N HIS A 110 -5.95 -11.34 5.57
CA HIS A 110 -6.68 -11.37 6.82
C HIS A 110 -8.09 -10.82 6.61
N ASP A 111 -9.07 -11.47 7.21
CA ASP A 111 -10.40 -10.94 7.35
C ASP A 111 -10.33 -9.56 8.01
N PHE A 112 -11.12 -8.62 7.49
CA PHE A 112 -11.20 -7.26 8.02
C PHE A 112 -12.64 -6.82 8.14
N LYS A 113 -12.87 -5.81 8.99
CA LYS A 113 -14.14 -5.11 9.14
C LYS A 113 -14.05 -3.68 8.62
N GLY A 114 -15.22 -3.15 8.30
CA GLY A 114 -15.36 -1.81 7.73
C GLY A 114 -15.01 -1.78 6.24
N LYS A 115 -14.52 -0.64 5.77
CA LYS A 115 -14.31 -0.38 4.34
C LYS A 115 -13.13 -1.17 3.76
N SER A 116 -12.08 -1.33 4.56
CA SER A 116 -10.80 -1.93 4.16
C SER A 116 -9.99 -2.21 5.42
N PRO A 117 -8.90 -2.98 5.32
CA PRO A 117 -8.10 -3.32 6.49
C PRO A 117 -7.47 -2.17 7.25
N TYR A 118 -7.25 -1.00 6.62
CA TYR A 118 -6.85 0.23 7.33
C TYR A 118 -7.99 1.26 7.38
N ASN A 119 -9.25 0.81 7.35
CA ASN A 119 -10.46 1.60 7.52
C ASN A 119 -10.56 2.82 6.58
N GLY A 120 -10.16 2.66 5.32
CA GLY A 120 -10.19 3.67 4.28
C GLY A 120 -8.89 4.45 4.11
N LYS A 121 -7.84 4.13 4.88
CA LYS A 121 -6.52 4.78 4.77
C LYS A 121 -5.52 4.01 3.90
N ASP A 122 -5.92 2.87 3.37
CA ASP A 122 -5.07 1.93 2.64
C ASP A 122 -4.40 2.61 1.45
N ILE A 123 -5.17 3.31 0.60
CA ILE A 123 -4.64 4.02 -0.56
C ILE A 123 -3.56 5.03 -0.16
N SER A 124 -3.84 5.89 0.83
CA SER A 124 -2.86 6.87 1.29
C SER A 124 -1.61 6.20 1.87
N LEU A 125 -1.77 5.08 2.56
CA LEU A 125 -0.65 4.32 3.09
C LEU A 125 0.25 3.79 1.97
N PHE A 126 -0.35 3.27 0.90
CA PHE A 126 0.40 2.80 -0.25
C PHE A 126 1.09 3.93 -1.01
N GLN A 127 0.44 5.09 -1.16
CA GLN A 127 1.04 6.28 -1.78
C GLN A 127 2.25 6.83 -1.00
N LEU A 128 2.34 6.56 0.31
CA LEU A 128 3.50 6.93 1.13
C LEU A 128 4.71 6.03 0.87
N VAL A 129 4.45 4.78 0.55
CA VAL A 129 5.45 3.71 0.40
C VAL A 129 5.92 3.62 -1.06
N PHE A 130 4.97 3.72 -1.98
CA PHE A 130 5.13 3.76 -3.41
C PHE A 130 4.75 5.17 -3.87
N PRO A 131 5.70 6.12 -3.88
CA PRO A 131 5.42 7.44 -4.44
C PRO A 131 4.99 7.31 -5.91
N ASP A 132 4.45 8.37 -6.50
CA ASP A 132 3.96 8.32 -7.89
C ASP A 132 5.04 7.89 -8.89
N THR A 133 6.31 8.20 -8.61
CA THR A 133 7.44 7.80 -9.46
C THR A 133 8.59 7.22 -8.64
N PHE A 134 9.17 6.12 -9.13
CA PHE A 134 10.47 5.61 -8.74
C PHE A 134 11.56 6.42 -9.45
N ASN A 135 12.32 7.20 -8.69
CA ASN A 135 13.34 8.11 -9.20
C ASN A 135 14.68 7.88 -8.48
N ARG A 136 15.79 8.34 -9.06
CA ARG A 136 17.12 8.15 -8.48
C ARG A 136 17.31 8.93 -7.17
N ASP A 137 16.70 10.11 -7.08
CA ASP A 137 16.84 11.05 -5.96
C ASP A 137 16.35 10.44 -4.63
N ASN A 138 15.28 9.65 -4.67
CA ASN A 138 14.74 8.93 -3.52
C ASN A 138 15.67 7.83 -2.99
N TYR A 139 16.72 7.48 -3.74
CA TYR A 139 17.66 6.41 -3.40
C TYR A 139 19.12 6.85 -3.60
N ALA A 140 19.43 8.14 -3.41
CA ALA A 140 20.76 8.71 -3.63
C ALA A 140 21.88 8.01 -2.84
N ASN A 141 21.54 7.29 -1.76
CA ASN A 141 22.46 6.52 -0.94
C ASN A 141 22.85 5.15 -1.52
N LEU A 142 22.15 4.66 -2.55
CA LEU A 142 22.47 3.41 -3.23
C LEU A 142 23.49 3.64 -4.35
N SER A 143 24.36 2.67 -4.62
CA SER A 143 25.10 2.61 -5.89
C SER A 143 24.18 2.36 -7.08
N ASP A 144 24.68 2.57 -8.30
CA ASP A 144 23.87 2.37 -9.52
C ASP A 144 23.46 0.90 -9.71
N GLN A 145 24.30 -0.05 -9.29
CA GLN A 145 23.95 -1.47 -9.33
C GLN A 145 22.87 -1.79 -8.28
N GLU A 146 23.02 -1.34 -7.03
CA GLU A 146 22.02 -1.55 -5.99
C GLU A 146 20.67 -0.90 -6.33
N TYR A 147 20.69 0.26 -6.98
CA TYR A 147 19.47 0.92 -7.46
C TYR A 147 18.76 0.09 -8.56
N LYS A 148 19.52 -0.47 -9.51
CA LYS A 148 18.97 -1.38 -10.54
C LYS A 148 18.43 -2.67 -9.94
N ASP A 149 19.19 -3.30 -9.05
CA ASP A 149 18.78 -4.54 -8.36
C ASP A 149 17.50 -4.32 -7.55
N LEU A 150 17.38 -3.16 -6.89
CA LEU A 150 16.15 -2.77 -6.20
C LEU A 150 14.97 -2.61 -7.17
N ALA A 151 15.18 -1.96 -8.31
CA ALA A 151 14.15 -1.80 -9.33
C ALA A 151 13.67 -3.15 -9.87
N TYR A 152 14.59 -4.08 -10.13
CA TYR A 152 14.26 -5.45 -10.56
C TYR A 152 13.49 -6.22 -9.48
N GLY A 153 13.89 -6.08 -8.21
CA GLY A 153 13.15 -6.60 -7.06
C GLY A 153 11.69 -6.15 -7.03
N TYR A 154 11.44 -4.86 -7.29
CA TYR A 154 10.09 -4.34 -7.40
C TYR A 154 9.36 -4.85 -8.64
N HIS A 155 10.01 -4.89 -9.80
CA HIS A 155 9.39 -5.33 -11.05
C HIS A 155 8.81 -6.75 -10.92
N MET A 156 9.58 -7.67 -10.35
CA MET A 156 9.13 -9.04 -10.05
C MET A 156 7.92 -9.06 -9.12
N SER A 157 7.95 -8.21 -8.08
CA SER A 157 6.86 -8.10 -7.13
C SER A 157 5.60 -7.59 -7.83
N PHE A 158 5.68 -6.50 -8.59
CA PHE A 158 4.52 -5.90 -9.27
C PHE A 158 3.84 -6.84 -10.25
N MET A 159 4.57 -7.63 -11.04
CA MET A 159 3.92 -8.62 -11.92
C MET A 159 3.07 -9.62 -11.14
N ARG A 160 3.59 -10.10 -10.00
CA ARG A 160 2.85 -11.00 -9.10
C ARG A 160 1.64 -10.30 -8.49
N LEU A 161 1.82 -9.07 -8.04
CA LEU A 161 0.80 -8.29 -7.36
C LEU A 161 -0.37 -7.96 -8.29
N TYR A 162 -0.10 -7.48 -9.52
CA TYR A 162 -1.14 -7.23 -10.52
C TYR A 162 -1.85 -8.51 -10.96
N ARG A 163 -1.12 -9.62 -11.13
CA ARG A 163 -1.76 -10.92 -11.38
C ARG A 163 -2.72 -11.27 -10.25
N ASP A 164 -2.27 -11.19 -9.01
CA ASP A 164 -3.07 -11.54 -7.84
C ASP A 164 -4.31 -10.65 -7.73
N PHE A 165 -4.21 -9.36 -8.07
CA PHE A 165 -5.34 -8.46 -8.16
C PHE A 165 -6.35 -8.94 -9.21
N LEU A 166 -5.91 -9.14 -10.46
CA LEU A 166 -6.79 -9.54 -11.58
C LEU A 166 -7.49 -10.89 -11.37
N THR A 167 -6.94 -11.76 -10.53
CA THR A 167 -7.52 -13.09 -10.23
C THR A 167 -8.32 -13.15 -8.95
N ARG A 168 -8.32 -12.10 -8.12
CA ARG A 168 -8.95 -12.13 -6.79
C ARG A 168 -10.44 -11.86 -6.88
N GLU A 169 -11.20 -12.66 -6.15
CA GLU A 169 -12.62 -12.41 -5.89
C GLU A 169 -12.88 -12.53 -4.37
N PRO A 170 -13.64 -11.60 -3.74
CA PRO A 170 -14.18 -10.39 -4.34
C PRO A 170 -13.11 -9.32 -4.62
N VAL A 171 -13.38 -8.44 -5.58
CA VAL A 171 -12.50 -7.31 -5.90
C VAL A 171 -12.43 -6.31 -4.74
N ASN A 172 -11.22 -5.94 -4.34
CA ASN A 172 -11.00 -4.93 -3.32
C ASN A 172 -10.70 -3.57 -3.96
N GLN A 173 -11.65 -2.64 -3.85
CA GLN A 173 -11.48 -1.27 -4.35
C GLN A 173 -10.43 -0.43 -3.59
N PHE A 174 -9.83 -0.96 -2.52
CA PHE A 174 -8.77 -0.31 -1.76
C PHE A 174 -7.42 -1.03 -1.93
N ASP A 175 -7.29 -1.89 -2.93
CA ASP A 175 -6.02 -2.56 -3.25
C ASP A 175 -4.98 -1.54 -3.76
N TYR A 176 -3.72 -1.74 -3.38
CA TYR A 176 -2.62 -0.84 -3.74
C TYR A 176 -2.38 -0.80 -5.24
N CYS A 177 -2.78 -1.83 -5.99
CA CYS A 177 -2.62 -1.86 -7.44
C CYS A 177 -3.19 -0.59 -8.11
N GLN A 178 -4.26 -0.01 -7.54
CA GLN A 178 -4.87 1.23 -8.05
C GLN A 178 -4.00 2.48 -7.95
N VAL A 179 -2.93 2.46 -7.14
CA VAL A 179 -2.06 3.64 -6.94
C VAL A 179 -0.60 3.37 -7.25
N THR A 180 -0.24 2.16 -7.68
CA THR A 180 1.14 1.78 -7.96
C THR A 180 1.48 1.76 -9.44
N ILE A 181 0.53 2.02 -10.34
CA ILE A 181 0.76 1.90 -11.78
C ILE A 181 1.83 2.88 -12.28
N ASN A 182 1.78 4.15 -11.87
CA ASN A 182 2.78 5.15 -12.26
C ASN A 182 4.17 4.81 -11.71
N PHE A 183 4.21 4.33 -10.46
CA PHE A 183 5.45 3.87 -9.84
C PHE A 183 6.05 2.71 -10.65
N TRP A 184 5.24 1.71 -11.00
CA TRP A 184 5.67 0.61 -11.84
C TRP A 184 6.09 1.04 -13.25
N LYS A 185 5.33 1.95 -13.88
CA LYS A 185 5.69 2.54 -15.17
C LYS A 185 7.07 3.20 -15.15
N SER A 186 7.42 3.89 -14.07
CA SER A 186 8.75 4.49 -13.91
C SER A 186 9.85 3.47 -13.63
N LEU A 187 9.54 2.40 -12.88
CA LEU A 187 10.46 1.29 -12.62
C LEU A 187 10.86 0.56 -13.90
N VAL A 188 9.90 0.25 -14.77
CA VAL A 188 10.11 -0.48 -16.04
C VAL A 188 11.16 0.20 -16.92
N LYS A 189 11.27 1.53 -16.87
CA LYS A 189 12.25 2.30 -17.67
C LYS A 189 13.70 1.99 -17.32
N ILE A 190 13.95 1.44 -16.14
CA ILE A 190 15.31 1.16 -15.64
C ILE A 190 15.89 -0.09 -16.29
N GLY A 191 15.03 -1.04 -16.64
CA GLY A 191 15.39 -2.30 -17.29
C GLY A 191 14.34 -3.38 -17.08
N TYR A 192 14.62 -4.55 -17.62
CA TYR A 192 13.71 -5.69 -17.60
C TYR A 192 14.45 -6.96 -17.19
N GLU A 193 13.85 -7.68 -16.24
CA GLU A 193 14.24 -9.03 -15.85
C GLU A 193 12.96 -9.78 -15.47
N ASP A 194 12.77 -10.99 -16.02
CA ASP A 194 11.58 -11.79 -15.78
C ASP A 194 11.94 -13.22 -15.35
N PRO A 195 11.79 -13.55 -14.06
CA PRO A 195 11.94 -14.92 -13.55
C PRO A 195 10.66 -15.76 -13.75
N GLY A 196 9.77 -15.39 -14.69
CA GLY A 196 8.53 -16.12 -15.00
C GLY A 196 7.26 -15.53 -14.38
N GLY A 197 7.29 -14.25 -13.99
CA GLY A 197 6.13 -13.50 -13.54
C GLY A 197 5.28 -12.99 -14.70
N LEU A 198 5.92 -12.58 -15.80
CA LEU A 198 5.25 -11.90 -16.91
C LEU A 198 4.21 -12.80 -17.58
N LYS A 199 4.56 -14.06 -17.89
CA LYS A 199 3.63 -15.02 -18.49
C LYS A 199 2.36 -15.19 -17.66
N LYS A 200 2.50 -15.29 -16.33
CA LYS A 200 1.35 -15.45 -15.43
C LYS A 200 0.47 -14.21 -15.39
N LEU A 201 1.08 -13.02 -15.43
CA LEU A 201 0.34 -11.76 -15.52
C LEU A 201 -0.44 -11.68 -16.83
N LEU A 202 0.21 -11.96 -17.97
CA LEU A 202 -0.44 -11.95 -19.28
C LEU A 202 -1.60 -12.95 -19.37
N CYS A 203 -1.45 -14.16 -18.81
CA CYS A 203 -2.58 -15.11 -18.72
C CYS A 203 -3.75 -14.57 -17.88
N ALA A 204 -3.47 -13.88 -16.76
CA ALA A 204 -4.52 -13.29 -15.94
C ALA A 204 -5.24 -12.14 -16.67
N MET A 205 -4.50 -11.30 -17.39
CA MET A 205 -5.06 -10.25 -18.23
C MET A 205 -5.95 -10.83 -19.33
N GLN A 206 -5.47 -11.86 -20.04
CA GLN A 206 -6.24 -12.55 -21.08
C GLN A 206 -7.55 -13.13 -20.52
N SER A 207 -7.50 -13.77 -19.35
CA SER A 207 -8.71 -14.29 -18.69
C SER A 207 -9.71 -13.19 -18.33
N VAL A 208 -9.26 -11.99 -17.95
CA VAL A 208 -10.13 -10.84 -17.72
C VAL A 208 -10.74 -10.34 -19.03
N ILE A 209 -9.95 -10.25 -20.10
CA ILE A 209 -10.42 -9.83 -21.43
C ILE A 209 -11.49 -10.80 -21.97
N GLU A 210 -11.26 -12.11 -21.84
CA GLU A 210 -12.20 -13.15 -22.28
C GLU A 210 -13.54 -13.12 -21.54
N LYS A 211 -13.55 -12.66 -20.29
CA LYS A 211 -14.80 -12.47 -19.52
C LYS A 211 -15.63 -11.29 -20.06
N GLY A 212 -15.02 -10.33 -20.77
CA GLY A 212 -15.70 -9.16 -21.33
C GLY A 212 -16.55 -8.43 -20.30
N ASP A 213 -17.82 -8.19 -20.62
CA ASP A 213 -18.79 -7.50 -19.75
C ASP A 213 -19.09 -8.24 -18.44
N SER A 214 -18.69 -9.52 -18.31
CA SER A 214 -18.81 -10.28 -17.06
C SER A 214 -17.63 -10.06 -16.11
N ALA A 215 -16.57 -9.38 -16.55
CA ALA A 215 -15.46 -9.01 -15.67
C ALA A 215 -15.83 -7.80 -14.80
N HIS A 216 -15.22 -7.72 -13.62
CA HIS A 216 -15.34 -6.54 -12.77
C HIS A 216 -14.67 -5.32 -13.45
N GLU A 217 -15.31 -4.15 -13.41
CA GLU A 217 -14.84 -2.92 -14.06
C GLU A 217 -13.39 -2.56 -13.68
N LEU A 218 -13.06 -2.60 -12.39
CA LEU A 218 -11.69 -2.37 -11.90
C LEU A 218 -10.63 -3.33 -12.48
N HIS A 219 -10.99 -4.58 -12.80
CA HIS A 219 -10.06 -5.49 -13.46
C HIS A 219 -9.83 -5.07 -14.92
N LEU A 220 -10.89 -4.70 -15.64
CA LEU A 220 -10.79 -4.20 -17.02
C LEU A 220 -9.97 -2.91 -17.09
N GLN A 221 -10.22 -1.97 -16.17
CA GLN A 221 -9.43 -0.74 -16.05
C GLN A 221 -7.95 -1.06 -15.82
N MET A 222 -7.64 -1.93 -14.85
CA MET A 222 -6.26 -2.30 -14.53
C MET A 222 -5.57 -3.02 -15.68
N VAL A 223 -6.27 -3.86 -16.45
CA VAL A 223 -5.72 -4.44 -17.69
C VAL A 223 -5.31 -3.34 -18.67
N GLY A 224 -6.18 -2.37 -18.93
CA GLY A 224 -5.87 -1.24 -19.82
C GLY A 224 -4.69 -0.39 -19.33
N GLU A 225 -4.60 -0.16 -18.03
CA GLU A 225 -3.47 0.55 -17.41
C GLU A 225 -2.14 -0.22 -17.55
N ILE A 226 -2.17 -1.54 -17.39
CA ILE A 226 -0.99 -2.40 -17.57
C ILE A 226 -0.57 -2.46 -19.04
N GLU A 227 -1.52 -2.58 -19.97
CA GLU A 227 -1.23 -2.52 -21.42
C GLU A 227 -0.56 -1.18 -21.79
N ALA A 228 -1.04 -0.06 -21.25
CA ALA A 228 -0.42 1.24 -21.47
C ALA A 228 1.03 1.33 -20.94
N VAL A 229 1.38 0.55 -19.92
CA VAL A 229 2.78 0.39 -19.48
C VAL A 229 3.57 -0.43 -20.50
N PHE A 230 3.02 -1.54 -21.01
CA PHE A 230 3.70 -2.37 -22.00
C PHE A 230 3.96 -1.65 -23.33
N ASP A 231 2.99 -0.87 -23.79
CA ASP A 231 3.05 -0.18 -25.08
C ASP A 231 3.90 1.10 -25.05
N SER A 232 4.17 1.64 -23.85
CA SER A 232 4.98 2.85 -23.66
C SER A 232 6.33 2.79 -24.39
N GLU A 233 6.73 3.88 -25.04
CA GLU A 233 8.04 3.99 -25.72
C GLU A 233 9.22 3.74 -24.77
N ALA A 234 9.05 4.11 -23.49
CA ALA A 234 10.07 3.96 -22.46
C ALA A 234 10.23 2.51 -21.95
N THR A 235 9.38 1.58 -22.41
CA THR A 235 9.45 0.17 -22.01
C THR A 235 10.58 -0.54 -22.76
N PRO A 236 11.49 -1.25 -22.06
CA PRO A 236 12.65 -1.91 -22.66
C PRO A 236 12.26 -2.84 -23.81
N LYS A 237 13.10 -2.90 -24.85
CA LYS A 237 12.85 -3.73 -26.04
C LYS A 237 12.76 -5.21 -25.68
N GLU A 238 13.58 -5.64 -24.72
CA GLU A 238 13.62 -6.99 -24.19
C GLU A 238 12.28 -7.40 -23.58
N MET A 239 11.64 -6.49 -22.84
CA MET A 239 10.31 -6.71 -22.29
C MET A 239 9.26 -6.81 -23.40
N LYS A 240 9.29 -5.88 -24.37
CA LYS A 240 8.36 -5.90 -25.51
C LYS A 240 8.47 -7.18 -26.32
N GLN A 241 9.70 -7.64 -26.57
CA GLN A 241 9.95 -8.91 -27.25
C GLN A 241 9.38 -10.08 -26.43
N ALA A 242 9.67 -10.13 -25.13
CA ALA A 242 9.15 -11.20 -24.26
C ALA A 242 7.62 -11.23 -24.21
N ILE A 243 6.96 -10.06 -24.16
CA ILE A 243 5.50 -9.96 -24.25
C ILE A 243 5.00 -10.54 -25.57
N SER A 244 5.62 -10.16 -26.69
CA SER A 244 5.27 -10.68 -28.02
C SER A 244 5.43 -12.20 -28.09
N ASP A 245 6.56 -12.72 -27.63
CA ASP A 245 6.89 -14.16 -27.67
C ASP A 245 5.96 -15.00 -26.79
N ILE A 246 5.53 -14.44 -25.65
CA ILE A 246 4.55 -15.08 -24.77
C ILE A 246 3.17 -15.03 -25.42
N ARG A 247 2.76 -13.89 -25.97
CA ARG A 247 1.45 -13.72 -26.60
C ARG A 247 1.26 -14.60 -27.82
N SER A 248 2.32 -14.90 -28.58
CA SER A 248 2.24 -15.84 -29.70
C SER A 248 2.02 -17.30 -29.29
N GLN A 249 2.01 -17.60 -27.99
CA GLN A 249 1.72 -18.95 -27.45
C GLN A 249 0.26 -19.11 -27.02
N PHE A 250 -0.52 -18.03 -27.01
CA PHE A 250 -1.95 -18.03 -26.67
C PHE A 250 -2.80 -18.16 -27.93
#